data_AF-A0A7R9WW70-F1
#
_entry.id   AF-A0A7R9WW70-F1
#
_cell.length_a   1.000
_cell.length_b   1.000
_cell.length_c   1.000
_cell.angle_alpha   90.00
_cell.angle_beta   90.00
_cell.angle_gamma   90.00
#
_symmetry.space_group_name_H-M   'P 1'
#
loop_
_entity.id
_entity.type
_entity.pdbx_description
1 polymer ?
#
loop_
_entity_poly.entity_id
_entity_poly.type
_entity_poly.pdbx_seq_one_letter_code
_entity_poly.pdbx_strand_id
1 'polypeptide(L)'
;MAPHRFSLTMLLTMTALASVATDAYQASSRRRVLRSLVAAPALTVGANAAHASKICAFGQGEACDELSEGNAYIQELQRRSSEKRAAIEQENRNAYYMKNYPDFFATVGKTMVKRPDGSFELVSDEELVELKKANKVGVEYATAMGGRVRDVTQKPFLVFKE
;
A
#
# COMPACT_ATOMS: atom_id res chain seq x y z
N MET A 1 36.45 35.59 44.30
CA MET A 1 35.81 35.07 43.07
C MET A 1 34.32 35.39 43.16
N ALA A 2 33.84 36.18 42.20
CA ALA A 2 32.49 36.75 42.18
C ALA A 2 31.39 35.71 41.88
N PRO A 3 30.13 35.95 42.29
CA PRO A 3 29.02 35.01 42.15
C PRO A 3 27.98 35.42 41.07
N HIS A 4 27.13 34.45 40.72
CA HIS A 4 25.81 34.54 40.05
C HIS A 4 25.75 35.03 38.58
N ARG A 5 25.03 34.29 37.72
CA ARG A 5 23.58 34.51 37.46
C ARG A 5 23.05 33.56 36.37
N PHE A 6 21.88 32.99 36.66
CA PHE A 6 20.96 32.34 35.73
C PHE A 6 20.56 33.30 34.58
N SER A 7 20.31 32.77 33.38
CA SER A 7 19.36 33.39 32.45
C SER A 7 18.59 32.32 31.67
N LEU A 8 17.33 32.18 32.07
CA LEU A 8 16.25 31.47 31.42
C LEU A 8 15.63 32.45 30.40
N THR A 9 15.63 32.14 29.11
CA THR A 9 14.84 32.90 28.12
C THR A 9 13.97 31.96 27.32
N MET A 10 12.83 31.68 27.94
CA MET A 10 11.58 31.21 27.36
C MET A 10 11.08 32.31 26.41
N LEU A 11 11.03 32.06 25.10
CA LEU A 11 10.25 32.91 24.19
C LEU A 11 9.10 32.11 23.59
N LEU A 12 7.95 32.45 24.15
CA LEU A 12 6.60 32.09 23.78
C LEU A 12 6.20 32.95 22.57
N THR A 13 5.86 32.37 21.43
CA THR A 13 5.05 33.07 20.42
C THR A 13 3.86 32.21 20.03
N MET A 14 2.71 32.64 20.52
CA MET A 14 1.39 32.21 20.08
C MET A 14 1.07 32.84 18.72
N THR A 15 0.51 32.05 17.80
CA THR A 15 -0.25 32.59 16.68
C THR A 15 -1.57 31.83 16.51
N ALA A 16 -2.61 32.58 16.86
CA ALA A 16 -4.04 32.57 16.57
C ALA A 16 -4.67 31.47 15.69
N LEU A 17 -5.82 31.02 16.20
CA LEU A 17 -6.94 30.40 15.49
C LEU A 17 -7.50 31.29 14.36
N ALA A 18 -7.98 30.66 13.29
CA ALA A 18 -9.12 31.16 12.53
C ALA A 18 -10.02 29.99 12.11
N SER A 19 -11.31 30.16 12.41
CA SER A 19 -12.41 29.22 12.28
C SER A 19 -13.17 29.41 10.96
N VAL A 20 -13.63 28.29 10.40
CA VAL A 20 -14.92 28.03 9.70
C VAL A 20 -15.38 28.97 8.57
N ALA A 21 -15.56 28.40 7.37
CA ALA A 21 -16.64 28.76 6.46
C ALA A 21 -17.15 27.51 5.72
N THR A 22 -18.43 27.21 5.97
CA THR A 22 -19.32 26.27 5.27
C THR A 22 -19.94 26.93 4.05
N ASP A 23 -20.05 26.23 2.92
CA ASP A 23 -21.08 26.37 1.88
C ASP A 23 -20.74 25.42 0.72
N ALA A 24 -21.63 24.79 -0.04
CA ALA A 24 -23.07 24.60 0.05
C ALA A 24 -23.40 23.37 -0.81
N TYR A 25 -24.37 22.60 -0.34
CA TYR A 25 -24.94 21.43 -1.00
C TYR A 25 -25.80 21.92 -2.18
N GLN A 26 -25.35 21.77 -3.43
CA GLN A 26 -26.19 22.08 -4.60
C GLN A 26 -26.97 20.83 -5.02
N ALA A 27 -28.12 20.64 -4.39
CA ALA A 27 -29.20 19.83 -4.92
C ALA A 27 -29.96 20.63 -5.99
N SER A 28 -29.81 20.27 -7.27
CA SER A 28 -30.66 20.78 -8.34
C SER A 28 -31.59 19.67 -8.86
N SER A 29 -32.88 19.92 -8.63
CA SER A 29 -34.01 19.05 -8.90
C SER A 29 -34.57 19.28 -10.30
N ARG A 30 -34.75 18.18 -11.03
CA ARG A 30 -35.87 17.82 -11.94
C ARG A 30 -36.50 18.90 -12.84
N ARG A 31 -36.33 18.70 -14.15
CA ARG A 31 -37.37 18.68 -15.23
C ARG A 31 -36.70 18.11 -16.48
N ARG A 32 -36.87 16.82 -16.83
CA ARG A 32 -37.82 16.24 -17.81
C ARG A 32 -38.04 17.07 -19.08
N VAL A 33 -38.17 16.36 -20.21
CA VAL A 33 -38.43 16.78 -21.63
C VAL A 33 -37.10 16.72 -22.41
N LEU A 34 -36.80 15.80 -23.34
CA LEU A 34 -37.60 15.02 -24.28
C LEU A 34 -37.00 13.64 -24.59
N ARG A 35 -37.96 12.73 -24.77
CA ARG A 35 -37.86 11.37 -25.30
C ARG A 35 -37.52 11.45 -26.79
N SER A 36 -36.28 11.15 -27.17
CA SER A 36 -35.92 10.83 -28.55
C SER A 36 -35.70 9.31 -28.62
N LEU A 37 -36.72 8.59 -29.06
CA LEU A 37 -36.66 7.16 -29.36
C LEU A 37 -35.96 7.01 -30.72
N VAL A 38 -34.63 7.01 -30.71
CA VAL A 38 -33.87 6.41 -31.81
C VAL A 38 -33.61 4.98 -31.40
N ALA A 39 -34.38 4.06 -31.98
CA ALA A 39 -34.15 2.63 -31.87
C ALA A 39 -32.85 2.30 -32.61
N ALA A 40 -31.72 2.37 -31.90
CA ALA A 40 -30.50 1.72 -32.35
C ALA A 40 -30.76 0.20 -32.36
N PRO A 41 -30.43 -0.53 -33.45
CA PRO A 41 -30.38 -1.98 -33.36
C PRO A 41 -29.32 -2.31 -32.31
N ALA A 42 -29.78 -2.82 -31.17
CA ALA A 42 -28.91 -3.43 -30.20
C ALA A 42 -28.29 -4.65 -30.91
N LEU A 43 -27.07 -4.48 -31.39
CA LEU A 43 -26.16 -5.60 -31.58
C LEU A 43 -26.06 -6.25 -30.20
N THR A 44 -26.91 -7.25 -29.98
CA THR A 44 -26.71 -8.26 -28.95
C THR A 44 -25.51 -9.09 -29.39
N VAL A 45 -24.33 -8.47 -29.34
CA VAL A 45 -23.14 -9.23 -29.00
C VAL A 45 -23.49 -9.80 -27.65
N GLY A 46 -23.86 -11.07 -27.63
CA GLY A 46 -23.97 -11.85 -26.42
C GLY A 46 -22.59 -11.87 -25.80
N ALA A 47 -22.26 -10.80 -25.08
CA ALA A 47 -21.38 -10.88 -23.95
C ALA A 47 -22.13 -11.74 -22.94
N ASN A 48 -22.10 -13.06 -23.16
CA ASN A 48 -22.01 -13.99 -22.08
C ASN A 48 -20.73 -13.59 -21.35
N ALA A 49 -20.83 -12.56 -20.50
CA ALA A 49 -19.93 -12.42 -19.38
C ALA A 49 -20.16 -13.73 -18.63
N ALA A 50 -19.37 -14.75 -18.97
CA ALA A 50 -19.29 -15.97 -18.23
C ALA A 50 -18.99 -15.51 -16.81
N HIS A 51 -20.02 -15.54 -15.97
CA HIS A 51 -19.83 -15.51 -14.54
C HIS A 51 -19.02 -16.76 -14.28
N ALA A 52 -17.69 -16.61 -14.28
CA ALA A 52 -16.79 -17.67 -13.87
C ALA A 52 -17.18 -17.99 -12.42
N SER A 53 -18.06 -18.97 -12.26
CA SER A 53 -18.48 -19.50 -10.97
C SER A 53 -17.30 -20.13 -10.23
N LYS A 54 -16.23 -20.39 -10.98
CA LYS A 54 -14.97 -20.98 -10.60
C LYS A 54 -13.88 -19.91 -10.57
N ILE A 55 -12.91 -20.07 -9.67
CA ILE A 55 -11.83 -19.10 -9.45
C ILE A 55 -10.63 -19.47 -10.34
N CYS A 56 -10.04 -18.47 -11.00
CA CYS A 56 -8.68 -18.54 -11.51
C CYS A 56 -7.88 -17.42 -10.85
N ALA A 57 -6.94 -17.78 -9.97
CA ALA A 57 -6.10 -16.84 -9.25
C ALA A 57 -4.64 -17.25 -9.43
N PHE A 58 -3.79 -16.29 -9.78
CA PHE A 58 -2.38 -16.55 -10.08
C PHE A 58 -2.17 -17.65 -11.14
N GLY A 59 -3.07 -17.75 -12.12
CA GLY A 59 -3.00 -18.81 -13.15
C GLY A 59 -3.25 -20.22 -12.64
N GLN A 60 -3.90 -20.38 -11.48
CA GLN A 60 -4.36 -21.66 -10.96
C GLN A 60 -5.85 -21.63 -10.63
N GLY A 61 -6.52 -22.77 -10.86
CA GLY A 61 -7.92 -22.98 -10.51
C GLY A 61 -8.75 -23.46 -11.69
N GLU A 62 -9.97 -23.93 -11.39
CA GLU A 62 -10.82 -24.64 -12.35
C GLU A 62 -11.31 -23.75 -13.51
N ALA A 63 -11.28 -22.43 -13.34
CA ALA A 63 -11.67 -21.50 -14.39
C ALA A 63 -10.52 -21.10 -15.32
N CYS A 64 -9.26 -21.47 -15.05
CA CYS A 64 -8.15 -20.96 -15.86
C CYS A 64 -8.20 -21.46 -17.31
N ASP A 65 -8.58 -22.72 -17.52
CA ASP A 65 -8.73 -23.29 -18.85
C ASP A 65 -9.90 -22.63 -19.60
N GLU A 66 -11.03 -22.44 -18.93
CA GLU A 66 -12.21 -21.73 -19.47
C GLU A 66 -11.85 -20.28 -19.82
N LEU A 67 -11.19 -19.54 -18.93
CA LEU A 67 -10.74 -18.17 -19.18
C LEU A 67 -9.72 -18.05 -20.31
N SER A 68 -8.96 -19.12 -20.57
CA SER A 68 -8.02 -19.14 -21.68
C SER A 68 -8.73 -19.36 -23.02
N GLU A 69 -9.88 -20.05 -23.04
CA GLU A 69 -10.60 -20.47 -24.25
C GLU A 69 -9.68 -21.11 -25.32
N GLY A 70 -8.61 -21.79 -24.89
CA GLY A 70 -7.59 -22.37 -25.79
C GLY A 70 -6.59 -21.37 -26.39
N ASN A 71 -6.61 -20.11 -25.95
CA ASN A 71 -5.65 -19.09 -26.36
C ASN A 71 -4.27 -19.35 -25.73
N ALA A 72 -3.31 -19.72 -26.57
CA ALA A 72 -1.94 -20.04 -26.16
C ALA A 72 -1.23 -18.89 -25.40
N TYR A 73 -1.52 -17.63 -25.76
CA TYR A 73 -0.91 -16.48 -25.09
C TYR A 73 -1.44 -16.31 -23.67
N ILE A 74 -2.75 -16.49 -23.45
CA ILE A 74 -3.36 -16.41 -22.12
C ILE A 74 -2.86 -17.55 -21.23
N GLN A 75 -2.74 -18.76 -21.76
CA GLN A 75 -2.16 -19.90 -21.04
C GLN A 75 -0.72 -19.64 -20.61
N GLU A 76 0.09 -19.04 -21.47
CA GLU A 76 1.46 -18.66 -21.11
C GLU A 76 1.49 -17.60 -20.01
N LEU A 77 0.58 -16.62 -20.02
CA LEU A 77 0.45 -15.65 -18.93
C LEU A 77 0.03 -16.31 -17.62
N GLN A 78 -0.93 -17.23 -17.65
CA GLN A 78 -1.35 -18.00 -16.49
C GLN A 78 -0.20 -18.83 -15.93
N ARG A 79 0.54 -19.53 -16.79
CA ARG A 79 1.74 -20.30 -16.42
C ARG A 79 2.76 -19.42 -15.72
N ARG A 80 3.17 -18.30 -16.31
CA ARG A 80 4.12 -17.35 -15.72
C ARG A 80 3.62 -16.75 -14.40
N SER A 81 2.31 -16.52 -14.29
CA SER A 81 1.69 -16.05 -13.05
C SER A 81 1.80 -17.10 -11.94
N SER A 82 1.56 -18.36 -12.28
CA SER A 82 1.62 -19.48 -11.33
C SER A 82 3.03 -19.72 -10.78
N GLU A 83 4.05 -19.58 -11.63
CA GLU A 83 5.46 -19.68 -11.24
C GLU A 83 5.87 -18.60 -10.24
N LYS A 84 5.28 -17.40 -10.34
CA LYS A 84 5.57 -16.25 -9.48
C LYS A 84 4.67 -16.15 -8.26
N ARG A 85 3.66 -17.02 -8.13
CA ARG A 85 2.66 -16.94 -7.06
C ARG A 85 3.30 -16.85 -5.67
N ALA A 86 4.20 -17.77 -5.35
CA ALA A 86 4.80 -17.84 -4.01
C ALA A 86 5.56 -16.55 -3.66
N ALA A 87 6.28 -15.97 -4.63
CA ALA A 87 6.99 -14.71 -4.43
C ALA A 87 6.01 -13.55 -4.21
N ILE A 88 4.94 -13.46 -5.00
CA ILE A 88 3.91 -12.41 -4.88
C ILE A 88 3.17 -12.53 -3.54
N GLU A 89 2.80 -13.74 -3.13
CA GLU A 89 2.16 -13.98 -1.83
C GLU A 89 3.07 -13.58 -0.67
N GLN A 90 4.37 -13.90 -0.76
CA GLN A 90 5.34 -13.49 0.25
C GLN A 90 5.51 -11.97 0.28
N GLU A 91 5.59 -11.31 -0.87
CA GLU A 91 5.65 -9.85 -0.98
C GLU A 91 4.40 -9.20 -0.35
N ASN A 92 3.21 -9.74 -0.63
CA ASN A 92 1.95 -9.28 -0.06
C ASN A 92 1.90 -9.45 1.47
N ARG A 93 2.38 -10.59 2.00
CA ARG A 93 2.50 -10.80 3.45
C ARG A 93 3.46 -9.82 4.09
N ASN A 94 4.62 -9.60 3.47
CA ASN A 94 5.63 -8.67 3.96
C ASN A 94 5.08 -7.22 3.98
N ALA A 95 4.41 -6.81 2.90
CA ALA A 95 3.74 -5.50 2.83
C ALA A 95 2.67 -5.35 3.91
N TYR A 96 1.87 -6.39 4.15
CA TYR A 96 0.88 -6.39 5.23
C TYR A 96 1.54 -6.21 6.60
N TYR A 97 2.63 -6.94 6.89
CA TYR A 97 3.31 -6.82 8.18
C TYR A 97 3.92 -5.44 8.38
N MET A 98 4.60 -4.91 7.37
CA MET A 98 5.22 -3.59 7.40
C MET A 98 4.21 -2.45 7.52
N LYS A 99 2.96 -2.63 7.07
CA LYS A 99 1.93 -1.61 7.23
C LYS A 99 1.31 -1.60 8.62
N ASN A 100 1.12 -2.76 9.25
CA ASN A 100 0.26 -2.89 10.43
C ASN A 100 1.02 -2.98 11.76
N TYR A 101 2.25 -3.50 11.77
CA TYR A 101 2.94 -3.86 13.00
C TYR A 101 4.07 -2.93 13.48
N PRO A 102 4.69 -2.03 12.68
CA PRO A 102 5.75 -1.16 13.21
C PRO A 102 5.28 -0.30 14.39
N ASP A 103 4.09 0.29 14.29
CA ASP A 103 3.54 1.15 15.34
C ASP A 103 3.23 0.33 16.61
N PHE A 104 2.79 -0.93 16.46
CA PHE A 104 2.59 -1.83 17.60
C PHE A 104 3.91 -2.10 18.33
N PHE A 105 4.96 -2.49 17.62
CA PHE A 105 6.22 -2.82 18.26
C PHE A 105 6.92 -1.60 18.88
N ALA A 106 6.77 -0.42 18.26
CA ALA A 106 7.30 0.83 18.82
C ALA A 106 6.71 1.13 20.21
N THR A 107 5.46 0.75 20.50
CA THR A 107 4.87 0.95 21.84
C THR A 107 5.47 0.06 22.92
N VAL A 108 6.08 -1.06 22.55
CA VAL A 108 6.73 -2.00 23.48
C VAL A 108 8.25 -1.86 23.50
N GLY A 109 8.79 -0.75 22.98
CA GLY A 109 10.23 -0.46 22.97
C GLY A 109 11.03 -1.36 22.04
N LYS A 110 10.41 -1.84 20.96
CA LYS A 110 11.07 -2.65 19.93
C LYS A 110 10.82 -2.06 18.56
N THR A 111 11.83 -2.14 17.71
CA THR A 111 11.72 -1.75 16.31
C THR A 111 11.84 -2.96 15.40
N MET A 112 10.89 -3.11 14.50
CA MET A 112 10.91 -4.16 13.48
C MET A 112 11.85 -3.76 12.34
N VAL A 113 12.83 -4.61 12.05
CA VAL A 113 13.82 -4.43 10.98
C VAL A 113 13.75 -5.64 10.04
N LYS A 114 13.63 -5.39 8.73
CA LYS A 114 13.57 -6.45 7.71
C LYS A 114 14.98 -6.92 7.37
N ARG A 115 15.18 -8.24 7.30
CA ARG A 115 16.41 -8.88 6.86
C ARG A 115 16.48 -9.03 5.33
N PRO A 116 17.67 -9.24 4.75
CA PRO A 116 17.82 -9.43 3.29
C PRO A 116 17.07 -10.66 2.75
N ASP A 117 16.86 -11.67 3.58
CA ASP A 117 16.06 -12.86 3.27
C ASP A 117 14.54 -12.61 3.24
N GLY A 118 14.11 -11.39 3.56
CA GLY A 118 12.70 -10.99 3.61
C GLY A 118 11.98 -11.35 4.92
N SER A 119 12.68 -11.92 5.90
CA SER A 119 12.17 -12.10 7.26
C SER A 119 12.25 -10.80 8.07
N PHE A 120 11.64 -10.78 9.25
CA PHE A 120 11.65 -9.64 10.16
C PHE A 120 12.27 -10.00 11.50
N GLU A 121 13.04 -9.08 12.05
CA GLU A 121 13.65 -9.18 13.37
C GLU A 121 13.19 -8.00 14.21
N LEU A 122 12.95 -8.27 15.50
CA LEU A 122 12.64 -7.23 16.48
C LEU A 122 13.90 -6.88 17.23
N VAL A 123 14.30 -5.62 17.12
CA VAL A 123 15.52 -5.08 17.73
C VAL A 123 15.10 -4.13 18.85
N SER A 124 15.80 -4.16 19.98
CA SER A 124 15.59 -3.16 21.05
C SER A 124 16.04 -1.76 20.61
N ASP A 125 15.57 -0.72 21.29
CA ASP A 125 15.97 0.65 20.94
C ASP A 125 17.48 0.88 21.16
N GLU A 126 18.09 0.24 22.16
CA GLU A 126 19.53 0.31 22.42
C GLU A 126 20.33 -0.35 21.31
N GLU A 127 19.97 -1.57 20.91
CA GLU A 127 20.61 -2.29 19.81
C GLU A 127 20.45 -1.53 18.49
N LEU A 128 19.29 -0.91 18.25
CA LEU A 128 19.03 -0.13 17.05
C LEU A 128 19.97 1.07 16.95
N VAL A 129 20.27 1.74 18.07
CA VAL A 129 21.24 2.84 18.11
C VAL A 129 22.62 2.35 17.70
N GLU A 130 23.07 1.22 18.23
CA GLU A 130 24.36 0.63 17.87
C GLU A 130 24.42 0.19 16.41
N LEU A 131 23.35 -0.41 15.88
CA LEU A 131 23.26 -0.80 14.47
C LEU A 131 23.25 0.41 13.53
N LYS A 132 22.60 1.51 13.91
CA LYS A 132 22.62 2.78 13.16
C LYS A 132 24.02 3.41 13.17
N LYS A 133 24.69 3.43 14.33
CA LYS A 133 26.10 3.90 14.44
C LYS A 133 27.04 3.05 13.58
N ALA A 134 26.84 1.74 13.56
CA ALA A 134 27.59 0.81 12.73
C ALA A 134 27.19 0.85 11.24
N ASN A 135 26.23 1.70 10.86
CA ASN A 135 25.71 1.82 9.49
C ASN A 135 25.20 0.48 8.91
N LYS A 136 24.67 -0.41 9.76
CA LYS A 136 24.13 -1.73 9.37
C LYS A 136 22.63 -1.70 9.05
N VAL A 137 21.96 -0.59 9.34
CA VAL A 137 20.52 -0.41 9.08
C VAL A 137 20.31 0.72 8.09
N GLY A 138 19.48 0.46 7.08
CA GLY A 138 19.01 1.40 6.08
C GLY A 138 17.53 1.69 6.22
N VAL A 139 17.04 2.57 5.35
CA VAL A 139 15.62 2.86 5.19
C VAL A 139 15.22 2.44 3.79
N GLU A 140 14.23 1.56 3.68
CA GLU A 140 13.62 1.18 2.42
C GLU A 140 12.23 1.83 2.32
N TYR A 141 11.85 2.23 1.11
CA TYR A 141 10.53 2.79 0.84
C TYR A 141 9.70 1.73 0.13
N ALA A 142 8.46 1.57 0.57
CA ALA A 142 7.53 0.68 -0.12
C ALA A 142 7.33 1.17 -1.56
N THR A 143 7.15 0.23 -2.46
CA THR A 143 6.88 0.49 -3.88
C THR A 143 5.60 -0.22 -4.30
N ALA A 144 4.93 0.34 -5.30
CA ALA A 144 3.71 -0.17 -5.91
C ALA A 144 3.93 -0.45 -7.40
N MET A 145 2.98 -1.15 -8.01
CA MET A 145 2.99 -1.54 -9.43
C MET A 145 4.24 -2.35 -9.83
N GLY A 146 4.67 -3.25 -8.94
CA GLY A 146 5.86 -4.09 -9.15
C GLY A 146 7.16 -3.29 -9.16
N GLY A 147 7.35 -2.41 -8.17
CA GLY A 147 8.61 -1.67 -7.99
C GLY A 147 8.73 -0.33 -8.72
N ARG A 148 7.75 0.04 -9.55
CA ARG A 148 7.90 1.20 -10.46
C ARG A 148 7.60 2.53 -9.81
N VAL A 149 6.69 2.55 -8.84
CA VAL A 149 6.21 3.77 -8.21
C VAL A 149 6.50 3.67 -6.72
N ARG A 150 7.11 4.70 -6.13
CA ARG A 150 7.25 4.78 -4.69
C ARG A 150 5.88 4.99 -4.06
N ASP A 151 5.50 4.11 -3.14
CA ASP A 151 4.27 4.26 -2.38
C ASP A 151 4.49 5.25 -1.24
N VAL A 152 4.02 6.48 -1.44
CA VAL A 152 4.10 7.56 -0.44
C VAL A 152 3.05 7.43 0.66
N THR A 153 2.10 6.51 0.53
CA THR A 153 1.06 6.27 1.55
C THR A 153 1.57 5.39 2.69
N GLN A 154 2.68 4.69 2.48
CA GLN A 154 3.30 3.83 3.47
C GLN A 154 4.49 4.52 4.12
N LYS A 155 4.63 4.31 5.44
CA LYS A 155 5.81 4.77 6.17
C LYS A 155 7.05 4.02 5.67
N PRO A 156 8.20 4.68 5.60
CA PRO A 156 9.47 4.00 5.35
C PRO A 156 9.76 3.02 6.48
N PHE A 157 10.44 1.93 6.17
CA PHE A 157 10.76 0.87 7.13
C PHE A 157 12.25 0.59 7.16
N LEU A 158 12.70 0.05 8.29
CA LEU A 158 14.11 -0.23 8.51
C LEU A 158 14.49 -1.59 7.93
N VAL A 159 15.66 -1.64 7.30
CA VAL A 159 16.20 -2.84 6.68
C VAL A 159 17.64 -3.04 7.09
N PHE A 160 18.08 -4.29 7.26
CA PHE A 160 19.50 -4.58 7.37
C PHE A 160 20.17 -4.37 6.01
N LYS A 161 21.33 -3.72 6.03
CA LYS A 161 22.21 -3.61 4.86
C LYS A 161 23.07 -4.87 4.77
N GLU A 162 23.33 -5.30 3.54
CA GLU A 162 24.34 -6.33 3.25
C GLU A 162 25.76 -5.82 3.53
#